data_AF-A0A1F9YR85-F1
#
_entry.id   AF-A0A1F9YR85-F1
#
_cell.length_a   1.000
_cell.length_b   1.000
_cell.length_c   1.000
_cell.angle_alpha   90.00
_cell.angle_beta   90.00
_cell.angle_gamma   90.00
#
_symmetry.space_group_name_H-M   'P 1'
#
loop_
_entity.id
_entity.type
_entity.pdbx_description
1 polymer ?
#
loop_
_entity_poly.entity_id
_entity_poly.type
_entity_poly.pdbx_seq_one_letter_code
_entity_poly.pdbx_strand_id
1 'polypeptide(L)'
;MTTLKDHMMNILRSREFAVEERDGYLYGSRDDVSVVVLAASDMLIEDVQDFIRNVRGFSGRKIVASLGKVDDSVQSFLQRNNVHYWGREEIEHELGNLQLETVTDDRGKSLFDEIVSDELPQRPAEPPEQAIPVIVESSEEKAERIVKPNFSLEDVKYLARHEVQGYKYELELVPHYLFHFVLDLEDGKQRAGIAAVNALTSHVETWRWGFELVDSIDLPHSKREPKIDFEKARQMANDLIAKEYKAHVETVRDFGHSEIIERKKAGKGSVTIEPKGLVYLPVWCVEGTRGAMIVNSSSGKIISEHMHGGGNSAETRQG
;
A
#
# COMPACT_ATOMS: atom_id res chain seq x y z
N MET A 1 3.91 33.02 -7.30
CA MET A 1 4.14 31.75 -6.59
C MET A 1 3.35 30.70 -7.35
N THR A 2 4.01 29.64 -7.81
CA THR A 2 3.36 28.51 -8.48
C THR A 2 2.57 27.70 -7.45
N THR A 3 1.31 27.40 -7.73
CA THR A 3 0.45 26.61 -6.87
C THR A 3 0.41 25.15 -7.33
N LEU A 4 -0.01 24.21 -6.46
CA LEU A 4 -0.21 22.81 -6.85
C LEU A 4 -1.15 22.69 -8.07
N LYS A 5 -2.15 23.55 -8.14
CA LYS A 5 -3.09 23.62 -9.24
C LYS A 5 -2.41 23.99 -10.57
N ASP A 6 -1.48 24.94 -10.57
CA ASP A 6 -0.70 25.29 -11.77
C ASP A 6 0.16 24.11 -12.25
N HIS A 7 0.73 23.35 -11.31
CA HIS A 7 1.46 22.13 -11.60
C HIS A 7 0.56 21.05 -12.22
N MET A 8 -0.61 20.79 -11.65
CA MET A 8 -1.59 19.84 -12.19
C MET A 8 -2.08 20.25 -13.59
N MET A 9 -2.29 21.54 -13.84
CA MET A 9 -2.64 22.06 -15.15
C MET A 9 -1.55 21.80 -16.19
N ASN A 10 -0.28 21.99 -15.82
CA ASN A 10 0.85 21.71 -16.70
C ASN A 10 1.00 20.21 -17.02
N ILE A 11 0.80 19.34 -16.03
CA ILE A 11 0.83 17.88 -16.23
C ILE A 11 -0.28 17.44 -17.20
N LEU A 12 -1.51 17.93 -17.01
CA LEU A 12 -2.61 17.61 -17.93
C LEU A 12 -2.32 18.10 -19.36
N ARG A 13 -1.78 19.32 -19.51
CA ARG A 13 -1.45 19.89 -20.82
C ARG A 13 -0.31 19.17 -21.53
N SER A 14 0.72 18.71 -20.80
CA SER A 14 1.81 17.93 -21.40
C SER A 14 1.31 16.60 -21.96
N ARG A 15 0.20 16.09 -21.41
CA ARG A 15 -0.50 14.88 -21.83
C ARG A 15 -1.61 15.13 -22.84
N GLU A 16 -1.61 16.29 -23.50
CA GLU A 16 -2.53 16.64 -24.59
C GLU A 16 -4.01 16.79 -24.14
N PHE A 17 -4.27 16.95 -22.84
CA PHE A 17 -5.61 17.32 -22.37
C PHE A 17 -5.89 18.80 -22.63
N ALA A 18 -7.08 19.09 -23.18
CA ALA A 18 -7.68 20.40 -23.12
C ALA A 18 -8.16 20.66 -21.68
N VAL A 19 -7.53 21.62 -21.00
CA VAL A 19 -7.80 21.92 -19.59
C VAL A 19 -8.60 23.22 -19.46
N GLU A 20 -9.75 23.13 -18.81
CA GLU A 20 -10.58 24.27 -18.40
C GLU A 20 -10.68 24.33 -16.88
N GLU A 21 -10.58 25.53 -16.31
CA GLU A 21 -10.82 25.74 -14.89
C GLU A 21 -12.26 26.20 -14.68
N ARG A 22 -13.00 25.49 -13.82
CA ARG A 22 -14.38 25.83 -13.49
C ARG A 22 -14.67 25.54 -12.03
N ASP A 23 -15.30 26.49 -11.35
CA ASP A 23 -15.75 26.36 -9.96
C ASP A 23 -14.64 25.90 -8.99
N GLY A 24 -13.39 26.32 -9.25
CA GLY A 24 -12.21 25.96 -8.46
C GLY A 24 -11.54 24.64 -8.84
N TYR A 25 -12.17 23.81 -9.69
CA TYR A 25 -11.65 22.52 -10.16
C TYR A 25 -11.02 22.63 -11.55
N LEU A 26 -10.13 21.69 -11.87
CA LEU A 26 -9.58 21.55 -13.22
C LEU A 26 -10.32 20.43 -13.96
N TYR A 27 -10.88 20.74 -15.11
CA TYR A 27 -11.51 19.79 -16.02
C TYR A 27 -10.57 19.56 -17.19
N GLY A 28 -10.11 18.33 -17.36
CA GLY A 28 -9.34 17.91 -18.52
C GLY A 28 -10.21 17.09 -19.46
N SER A 29 -10.10 17.33 -20.76
CA SER A 29 -10.69 16.46 -21.80
C SER A 29 -9.66 16.11 -22.86
N ARG A 30 -9.58 14.84 -23.23
CA ARG A 30 -8.73 14.31 -24.31
C ARG A 30 -9.49 13.17 -24.97
N ASP A 31 -9.80 13.30 -26.26
CA ASP A 31 -10.59 12.34 -27.04
C ASP A 31 -11.92 11.96 -26.35
N ASP A 32 -12.07 10.72 -25.90
CA ASP A 32 -13.22 10.17 -25.18
C ASP A 32 -13.06 10.21 -23.65
N VAL A 33 -11.92 10.67 -23.15
CA VAL A 33 -11.59 10.66 -21.73
C VAL A 33 -11.72 12.05 -21.13
N SER A 34 -12.51 12.11 -20.06
CA SER A 34 -12.72 13.31 -19.26
C SER A 34 -12.24 13.08 -17.84
N VAL A 35 -11.52 14.05 -17.29
CA VAL A 35 -11.01 14.04 -15.92
C VAL A 35 -11.40 15.31 -15.19
N VAL A 36 -11.66 15.22 -13.89
CA VAL A 36 -11.85 16.37 -13.02
C VAL A 36 -10.94 16.26 -11.80
N VAL A 37 -10.20 17.33 -11.52
CA VAL A 37 -9.16 17.37 -10.50
C VAL A 37 -9.46 18.47 -9.49
N LEU A 38 -9.54 18.09 -8.21
CA LEU A 38 -9.40 19.00 -7.07
C LEU A 38 -7.94 18.97 -6.62
N ALA A 39 -7.27 20.13 -6.59
CA ALA A 39 -5.88 20.25 -6.18
C ALA A 39 -5.74 21.31 -5.08
N ALA A 40 -5.27 20.92 -3.90
CA ALA A 40 -5.02 21.84 -2.78
C ALA A 40 -3.76 21.43 -2.01
N SER A 41 -3.08 22.38 -1.36
CA SER A 41 -1.88 22.07 -0.57
C SER A 41 -2.22 21.25 0.69
N ASP A 42 -3.31 21.61 1.37
CA ASP A 42 -3.89 20.88 2.50
C ASP A 42 -5.35 20.59 2.16
N MET A 43 -5.82 19.40 2.54
CA MET A 43 -7.13 18.91 2.13
C MET A 43 -8.03 18.68 3.35
N LEU A 44 -9.12 19.42 3.44
CA LEU A 44 -10.13 19.21 4.46
C LEU A 44 -11.21 18.25 3.96
N ILE A 45 -11.83 17.53 4.89
CA ILE A 45 -12.92 16.61 4.56
C ILE A 45 -14.12 17.33 3.93
N GLU A 46 -14.38 18.58 4.33
CA GLU A 46 -15.46 19.42 3.79
C GLU A 46 -15.24 19.74 2.31
N ASP A 47 -14.00 20.08 1.91
CA ASP A 47 -13.64 20.36 0.52
C ASP A 47 -13.85 19.14 -0.38
N VAL A 48 -13.51 17.95 0.13
CA VAL A 48 -13.69 16.68 -0.58
C VAL A 48 -15.16 16.31 -0.70
N GLN A 49 -15.95 16.52 0.35
CA GLN A 49 -17.40 16.29 0.32
C GLN A 49 -18.10 17.21 -0.67
N ASP A 50 -17.72 18.48 -0.67
CA ASP A 50 -18.23 19.48 -1.59
C ASP A 50 -17.85 19.15 -3.04
N PHE A 51 -16.61 18.75 -3.28
CA PHE A 51 -16.16 18.26 -4.58
C PHE A 51 -17.00 17.10 -5.07
N ILE A 52 -17.12 16.01 -4.29
CA ILE A 52 -17.91 14.82 -4.69
C ILE A 52 -19.37 15.19 -4.97
N ARG A 53 -19.97 16.09 -4.16
CA ARG A 53 -21.33 16.57 -4.39
C ARG A 53 -21.46 17.33 -5.71
N ASN A 54 -20.50 18.21 -6.00
CA ASN A 54 -20.50 19.06 -7.19
C ASN A 54 -20.20 18.27 -8.47
N VAL A 55 -19.38 17.23 -8.40
CA VAL A 55 -19.02 16.39 -9.57
C VAL A 55 -19.82 15.08 -9.65
N ARG A 56 -20.91 14.94 -8.88
CA ARG A 56 -21.72 13.72 -8.83
C ARG A 56 -22.25 13.29 -10.20
N GLY A 57 -22.59 14.26 -11.07
CA GLY A 57 -23.06 14.04 -12.43
C GLY A 57 -21.95 13.88 -13.48
N PHE A 58 -20.68 14.00 -13.09
CA PHE A 58 -19.55 13.86 -14.00
C PHE A 58 -19.25 12.38 -14.24
N SER A 59 -19.27 11.97 -15.52
CA SER A 59 -19.04 10.59 -15.97
C SER A 59 -17.55 10.25 -16.12
N GLY A 60 -16.67 11.24 -16.09
CA GLY A 60 -15.23 11.05 -16.19
C GLY A 60 -14.55 10.69 -14.86
N ARG A 61 -13.23 10.55 -14.90
CA ARG A 61 -12.39 10.20 -13.74
C ARG A 61 -12.29 11.37 -12.77
N LYS A 62 -12.38 11.07 -11.48
CA LYS A 62 -12.35 12.07 -10.40
C LYS A 62 -11.03 11.92 -9.64
N ILE A 63 -10.27 12.99 -9.51
CA ILE A 63 -8.95 13.00 -8.88
C ILE A 63 -8.91 14.07 -7.80
N VAL A 64 -8.34 13.74 -6.65
CA VAL A 64 -8.06 14.66 -5.54
C VAL A 64 -6.56 14.62 -5.27
N ALA A 65 -5.89 15.75 -5.46
CA ALA A 65 -4.45 15.90 -5.31
C ALA A 65 -4.12 16.78 -4.10
N SER A 66 -3.25 16.30 -3.20
CA SER A 66 -2.82 17.02 -2.00
C SER A 66 -1.35 16.81 -1.66
N LEU A 67 -0.64 17.89 -1.32
CA LEU A 67 0.76 17.85 -0.85
C LEU A 67 0.90 17.58 0.65
N GLY A 68 -0.13 17.91 1.42
CA GLY A 68 -0.30 17.59 2.83
C GLY A 68 -0.86 16.18 3.01
N LYS A 69 -0.47 15.53 4.12
CA LYS A 69 -1.04 14.25 4.52
C LYS A 69 -2.53 14.43 4.82
N VAL A 70 -3.34 13.59 4.22
CA VAL A 70 -4.77 13.46 4.54
C VAL A 70 -4.98 12.43 5.63
N ASP A 71 -5.97 12.68 6.47
CA ASP A 71 -6.40 11.74 7.49
C ASP A 71 -7.03 10.48 6.87
N ASP A 72 -6.95 9.36 7.60
CA ASP A 72 -7.52 8.06 7.18
C ASP A 72 -9.03 8.12 6.89
N SER A 73 -9.73 9.06 7.54
CA SER A 73 -11.15 9.33 7.34
C SER A 73 -11.43 9.88 5.92
N VAL A 74 -10.57 10.78 5.44
CA VAL A 74 -10.64 11.37 4.09
C VAL A 74 -10.28 10.34 3.04
N GLN A 75 -9.22 9.55 3.26
CA GLN A 75 -8.86 8.47 2.33
C GLN A 75 -9.98 7.44 2.18
N SER A 76 -10.55 7.00 3.30
CA SER A 76 -11.68 6.06 3.31
C SER A 76 -12.89 6.63 2.57
N PHE A 77 -13.12 7.94 2.67
CA PHE A 77 -14.23 8.62 2.01
C PHE A 77 -14.02 8.74 0.49
N LEU A 78 -12.80 9.06 0.05
CA LEU A 78 -12.43 9.10 -1.38
C LEU A 78 -12.59 7.73 -2.04
N GLN A 79 -12.12 6.66 -1.38
CA GLN A 79 -12.23 5.28 -1.88
C GLN A 79 -13.69 4.85 -2.07
N ARG A 80 -14.56 5.13 -1.10
CA ARG A 80 -16.00 4.79 -1.18
C ARG A 80 -16.72 5.49 -2.34
N ASN A 81 -16.21 6.63 -2.80
CA ASN A 81 -16.81 7.42 -3.88
C ASN A 81 -16.09 7.25 -5.23
N ASN A 82 -15.20 6.25 -5.33
CA ASN A 82 -14.42 5.97 -6.55
C ASN A 82 -13.64 7.21 -7.05
N VAL A 83 -12.99 7.91 -6.12
CA VAL A 83 -12.15 9.08 -6.41
C VAL A 83 -10.68 8.69 -6.20
N HIS A 84 -9.85 8.95 -7.20
CA HIS A 84 -8.41 8.71 -7.12
C HIS A 84 -7.78 9.77 -6.22
N TYR A 85 -6.98 9.33 -5.26
CA TYR A 85 -6.22 10.23 -4.39
C TYR A 85 -4.75 10.25 -4.83
N TRP A 86 -4.23 11.43 -5.10
CA TRP A 86 -2.81 11.68 -5.40
C TRP A 86 -2.20 12.44 -4.23
N GLY A 87 -1.33 11.75 -3.49
CA GLY A 87 -0.54 12.35 -2.44
C GLY A 87 0.70 13.02 -3.00
N ARG A 88 1.57 13.43 -2.07
CA ARG A 88 2.85 14.05 -2.41
C ARG A 88 3.70 13.19 -3.34
N GLU A 89 3.76 11.88 -3.08
CA GLU A 89 4.61 10.95 -3.85
C GLU A 89 4.16 10.86 -5.31
N GLU A 90 2.85 10.72 -5.56
CA GLU A 90 2.29 10.67 -6.92
C GLU A 90 2.50 12.00 -7.67
N ILE A 91 2.35 13.13 -6.97
CA ILE A 91 2.57 14.47 -7.54
C ILE A 91 4.05 14.68 -7.88
N GLU A 92 4.96 14.29 -6.98
CA GLU A 92 6.41 14.41 -7.20
C GLU A 92 6.87 13.51 -8.36
N HIS A 93 6.31 12.31 -8.48
CA HIS A 93 6.55 11.40 -9.60
C HIS A 93 6.12 12.04 -10.95
N GLU A 94 4.90 12.57 -11.05
CA GLU A 94 4.42 13.21 -12.28
C GLU A 94 5.20 14.49 -12.64
N LEU A 95 5.58 15.28 -11.63
CA LEU A 95 6.42 16.46 -11.84
C LEU A 95 7.84 16.10 -12.28
N GLY A 96 8.40 15.04 -11.69
CA GLY A 96 9.68 14.49 -12.10
C GLY A 96 9.64 14.03 -13.56
N ASN A 97 8.63 13.26 -13.94
CA ASN A 97 8.43 12.81 -15.33
C ASN A 97 8.28 13.99 -16.29
N LEU A 98 7.48 15.00 -15.95
CA LEU A 98 7.31 16.19 -16.79
C LEU A 98 8.63 16.95 -17.01
N GLN A 99 9.51 17.01 -16.01
CA GLN A 99 10.83 17.61 -16.17
C GLN A 99 11.77 16.75 -17.00
N LEU A 100 11.73 15.43 -16.83
CA LEU A 100 12.58 14.51 -17.59
C LEU A 100 12.19 14.47 -19.07
N GLU A 101 10.90 14.52 -19.40
CA GLU A 101 10.38 14.62 -20.77
C GLU A 101 10.87 15.85 -21.53
N THR A 102 11.20 16.94 -20.84
CA THR A 102 11.79 18.12 -21.50
C THR A 102 13.27 17.94 -21.86
N VAL A 103 13.93 16.91 -21.31
CA VAL A 103 15.36 16.63 -21.46
C VAL A 103 15.59 15.37 -22.30
N THR A 104 14.66 14.42 -22.27
CA THR A 104 14.68 13.17 -23.04
C THR A 104 13.47 13.13 -23.97
N ASP A 105 13.65 12.83 -25.26
CA ASP A 105 12.56 12.66 -26.25
C ASP A 105 11.76 11.35 -26.02
N ASP A 106 11.78 10.84 -24.78
CA ASP A 106 11.16 9.59 -24.34
C ASP A 106 10.04 9.94 -23.36
N ARG A 107 8.79 9.57 -23.69
CA ARG A 107 7.60 9.84 -22.87
C ARG A 107 7.53 8.77 -21.78
N GLY A 108 7.82 9.15 -20.53
CA GLY A 108 7.70 8.26 -19.38
C GLY A 108 6.25 7.79 -19.15
N LYS A 109 6.08 6.61 -18.55
CA LYS A 109 4.76 6.09 -18.14
C LYS A 109 4.14 7.03 -17.10
N SER A 110 3.04 7.70 -17.44
CA SER A 110 2.30 8.57 -16.49
C SER A 110 1.16 7.83 -15.83
N LEU A 111 0.93 8.21 -14.58
CA LEU A 111 -0.24 7.82 -13.81
C LEU A 111 -1.55 8.26 -14.49
N PHE A 112 -1.53 9.30 -15.34
CA PHE A 112 -2.68 9.64 -16.18
C PHE A 112 -2.92 8.60 -17.27
N ASP A 113 -1.89 8.07 -17.92
CA ASP A 113 -2.09 7.04 -18.94
C ASP A 113 -2.57 5.71 -18.32
N GLU A 114 -2.23 5.45 -17.05
CA GLU A 114 -2.79 4.34 -16.25
C GLU A 114 -4.25 4.57 -15.83
N ILE A 115 -4.65 5.83 -15.59
CA ILE A 115 -6.05 6.21 -15.26
C ILE A 115 -6.95 6.26 -16.51
N VAL A 116 -6.36 6.53 -17.67
CA VAL A 116 -7.02 6.80 -18.96
C VAL A 116 -7.10 5.56 -19.86
N SER A 117 -6.10 4.68 -19.82
CA SER A 117 -6.13 3.42 -20.54
C SER A 117 -7.24 2.55 -19.94
N ASP A 118 -8.37 2.43 -20.62
CA ASP A 118 -9.52 1.62 -20.22
C ASP A 118 -9.23 0.10 -20.17
N GLU A 119 -7.97 -0.31 -20.27
CA GLU A 119 -7.49 -1.46 -19.52
C GLU A 119 -7.58 -1.12 -18.04
N LEU A 120 -8.79 -1.32 -17.48
CA LEU A 120 -8.92 -1.73 -16.09
C LEU A 120 -7.66 -2.53 -15.75
N PRO A 121 -6.88 -2.17 -14.70
CA PRO A 121 -6.11 -3.21 -14.06
C PRO A 121 -7.16 -4.29 -13.82
N GLN A 122 -6.99 -5.46 -14.45
CA GLN A 122 -7.77 -6.61 -14.06
C GLN A 122 -7.36 -6.83 -12.61
N ARG A 123 -8.08 -6.16 -11.70
CA ARG A 123 -8.45 -6.74 -10.43
C ARG A 123 -8.83 -8.15 -10.84
N PRO A 124 -8.11 -9.21 -10.40
CA PRO A 124 -8.63 -10.53 -10.56
C PRO A 124 -10.08 -10.43 -10.09
N ALA A 125 -11.01 -10.73 -10.99
CA ALA A 125 -12.42 -10.45 -10.79
C ALA A 125 -12.75 -10.87 -9.36
N GLU A 126 -13.20 -9.92 -8.52
CA GLU A 126 -13.79 -10.31 -7.25
C GLU A 126 -14.83 -11.36 -7.64
N PRO A 127 -14.66 -12.61 -7.16
CA PRO A 127 -15.68 -13.60 -7.43
C PRO A 127 -17.00 -12.98 -6.96
N PRO A 128 -18.13 -13.22 -7.63
CA PRO A 128 -19.42 -12.79 -7.09
C PRO A 128 -19.46 -13.16 -5.60
N GLU A 129 -20.07 -12.33 -4.74
CA GLU A 129 -20.08 -12.42 -3.25
C GLU A 129 -20.54 -13.77 -2.66
N GLN A 130 -20.64 -14.84 -3.46
CA GLN A 130 -20.93 -16.21 -3.11
C GLN A 130 -20.08 -17.25 -3.88
N ALA A 131 -18.93 -16.88 -4.44
CA ALA A 131 -18.01 -17.88 -4.98
C ALA A 131 -16.89 -18.12 -3.97
N ILE A 132 -17.11 -19.15 -3.14
CA ILE A 132 -16.04 -19.83 -2.42
C ILE A 132 -14.97 -20.16 -3.47
N PRO A 133 -13.76 -19.60 -3.39
CA PRO A 133 -12.73 -19.95 -4.35
C PRO A 133 -12.34 -21.39 -4.07
N VAL A 134 -12.63 -22.26 -5.02
CA VAL A 134 -11.93 -23.55 -5.12
C VAL A 134 -10.50 -23.19 -5.47
N ILE A 135 -9.64 -23.11 -4.45
CA ILE A 135 -8.21 -23.28 -4.65
C ILE A 135 -8.11 -24.66 -5.27
N VAL A 136 -7.74 -24.74 -6.55
CA VAL A 136 -7.27 -25.99 -7.12
C VAL A 136 -6.02 -26.30 -6.31
N GLU A 137 -6.18 -27.13 -5.29
CA GLU A 137 -5.10 -27.81 -4.61
C GLU A 137 -4.42 -28.65 -5.69
N SER A 138 -3.46 -28.06 -6.39
CA SER A 138 -2.41 -28.83 -7.03
C SER A 138 -1.71 -29.56 -5.90
N SER A 139 -2.04 -30.83 -5.80
CA SER A 139 -1.56 -31.85 -4.87
C SER A 139 -0.07 -32.14 -5.08
N GLU A 140 0.76 -31.11 -4.93
CA GLU A 140 2.22 -31.22 -4.88
C GLU A 140 2.75 -30.47 -3.65
N GLU A 141 3.00 -31.24 -2.59
CA GLU A 141 3.51 -30.83 -1.27
C GLU A 141 4.90 -30.13 -1.26
N LYS A 142 5.42 -29.59 -2.37
CA LYS A 142 6.84 -29.18 -2.45
C LYS A 142 7.19 -27.97 -3.32
N ALA A 143 6.23 -27.18 -3.80
CA ALA A 143 6.61 -25.94 -4.49
C ALA A 143 6.97 -24.86 -3.46
N GLU A 144 8.24 -24.42 -3.46
CA GLU A 144 8.69 -23.28 -2.67
C GLU A 144 8.00 -22.02 -3.18
N ARG A 145 7.17 -21.38 -2.36
CA ARG A 145 6.43 -20.19 -2.78
C ARG A 145 7.21 -18.95 -2.43
N ILE A 146 7.56 -18.16 -3.43
CA ILE A 146 8.29 -16.90 -3.29
C ILE A 146 7.35 -15.76 -3.70
N VAL A 147 7.29 -14.68 -2.92
CA VAL A 147 6.60 -13.47 -3.35
C VAL A 147 7.36 -12.87 -4.53
N LYS A 148 6.68 -12.58 -5.64
CA LYS A 148 7.33 -12.04 -6.84
C LYS A 148 8.03 -10.70 -6.53
N PRO A 149 9.33 -10.57 -6.81
CA PRO A 149 10.02 -9.29 -6.71
C PRO A 149 9.58 -8.38 -7.86
N ASN A 150 9.25 -7.13 -7.52
CA ASN A 150 8.87 -6.09 -8.48
C ASN A 150 9.94 -4.98 -8.58
N PHE A 151 10.86 -4.92 -7.61
CA PHE A 151 11.94 -3.94 -7.55
C PHE A 151 13.27 -4.59 -7.89
N SER A 152 13.91 -4.04 -8.93
CA SER A 152 15.21 -4.48 -9.42
C SER A 152 16.34 -4.00 -8.52
N LEU A 153 17.54 -4.54 -8.74
CA LEU A 153 18.76 -4.05 -8.08
C LEU A 153 19.02 -2.56 -8.39
N GLU A 154 18.64 -2.08 -9.56
CA GLU A 154 18.85 -0.68 -9.96
C GLU A 154 17.96 0.27 -9.15
N ASP A 155 16.69 -0.11 -8.95
CA ASP A 155 15.74 0.64 -8.12
C ASP A 155 16.24 0.74 -6.67
N VAL A 156 16.75 -0.37 -6.14
CA VAL A 156 17.30 -0.43 -4.77
C VAL A 156 18.58 0.37 -4.64
N LYS A 157 19.45 0.36 -5.66
CA LYS A 157 20.64 1.23 -5.72
C LYS A 157 20.25 2.70 -5.72
N TYR A 158 19.18 3.07 -6.41
CA TYR A 158 18.67 4.43 -6.41
C TYR A 158 18.23 4.85 -5.00
N LEU A 159 17.40 4.04 -4.33
CA LEU A 159 16.98 4.27 -2.93
C LEU A 159 18.18 4.35 -1.98
N ALA A 160 19.13 3.42 -2.10
CA ALA A 160 20.27 3.32 -1.20
C ALA A 160 21.31 4.44 -1.33
N ARG A 161 21.36 5.15 -2.45
CA ARG A 161 22.26 6.31 -2.62
C ARG A 161 21.91 7.44 -1.65
N HIS A 162 20.62 7.66 -1.41
CA HIS A 162 20.13 8.79 -0.62
C HIS A 162 20.18 8.50 0.89
N GLU A 163 19.80 7.29 1.28
CA GLU A 163 19.70 6.91 2.69
C GLU A 163 21.05 6.47 3.29
N VAL A 164 21.58 5.32 2.84
CA VAL A 164 22.74 4.66 3.49
C VAL A 164 24.07 4.81 2.75
N GLN A 165 24.06 5.36 1.52
CA GLN A 165 25.18 5.31 0.57
C GLN A 165 25.65 3.86 0.34
N GLY A 166 24.73 3.02 -0.14
CA GLY A 166 24.92 1.58 -0.30
C GLY A 166 26.06 1.20 -1.26
N TYR A 167 26.96 0.32 -0.81
CA TYR A 167 28.04 -0.26 -1.62
C TYR A 167 27.90 -1.78 -1.83
N LYS A 168 27.15 -2.49 -0.97
CA LYS A 168 26.92 -3.94 -1.06
C LYS A 168 25.43 -4.22 -1.04
N TYR A 169 24.98 -5.14 -1.90
CA TYR A 169 23.57 -5.45 -2.15
C TYR A 169 23.42 -6.96 -2.25
N GLU A 170 22.64 -7.55 -1.34
CA GLU A 170 22.39 -8.98 -1.29
C GLU A 170 20.88 -9.24 -1.24
N LEU A 171 20.38 -10.08 -2.14
CA LEU A 171 18.98 -10.51 -2.11
C LEU A 171 18.85 -11.71 -1.18
N GLU A 172 17.97 -11.61 -0.19
CA GLU A 172 17.67 -12.69 0.75
C GLU A 172 16.21 -13.10 0.67
N LEU A 173 15.96 -14.41 0.66
CA LEU A 173 14.63 -14.98 0.80
C LEU A 173 14.33 -15.20 2.29
N VAL A 174 13.43 -14.38 2.83
CA VAL A 174 13.05 -14.40 4.24
C VAL A 174 11.79 -15.23 4.47
N PRO A 175 11.84 -16.31 5.27
CA PRO A 175 10.71 -17.18 5.51
C PRO A 175 9.62 -16.50 6.35
N HIS A 176 8.37 -16.58 5.87
CA HIS A 176 7.16 -16.13 6.55
C HIS A 176 6.11 -17.25 6.56
N TYR A 177 5.50 -17.49 7.71
CA TYR A 177 4.30 -18.33 7.77
C TYR A 177 3.07 -17.45 7.55
N LEU A 178 2.25 -17.81 6.57
CA LEU A 178 1.05 -17.05 6.23
C LEU A 178 -0.21 -17.71 6.79
N PHE A 179 -1.06 -16.89 7.38
CA PHE A 179 -2.36 -17.28 7.91
C PHE A 179 -3.42 -16.34 7.34
N HIS A 180 -4.32 -16.88 6.53
CA HIS A 180 -5.50 -16.16 6.10
C HIS A 180 -6.48 -16.11 7.26
N PHE A 181 -7.03 -14.95 7.56
CA PHE A 181 -8.06 -14.82 8.57
C PHE A 181 -9.29 -14.08 8.03
N VAL A 182 -10.45 -14.47 8.55
CA VAL A 182 -11.73 -13.81 8.34
C VAL A 182 -12.34 -13.52 9.71
N LEU A 183 -12.68 -12.25 9.93
CA LEU A 183 -13.33 -11.75 11.12
C LEU A 183 -14.78 -11.40 10.81
N ASP A 184 -15.70 -12.04 11.51
CA ASP A 184 -17.11 -11.66 11.50
C ASP A 184 -17.35 -10.56 12.55
N LEU A 185 -17.72 -9.36 12.11
CA LEU A 185 -18.07 -8.23 12.97
C LEU A 185 -19.57 -8.22 13.27
N GLU A 186 -19.97 -7.69 14.44
CA GLU A 186 -21.37 -7.69 14.92
C GLU A 186 -22.38 -6.98 13.98
N ASP A 187 -21.90 -6.16 13.03
CA ASP A 187 -22.70 -5.47 12.00
C ASP A 187 -22.97 -6.30 10.73
N GLY A 188 -22.60 -7.58 10.71
CA GLY A 188 -22.64 -8.42 9.49
C GLY A 188 -21.55 -8.08 8.47
N LYS A 189 -20.60 -7.22 8.84
CA LYS A 189 -19.42 -6.89 8.04
C LYS A 189 -18.34 -7.93 8.29
N GLN A 190 -17.70 -8.40 7.23
CA GLN A 190 -16.53 -9.26 7.32
C GLN A 190 -15.26 -8.47 7.05
N ARG A 191 -14.20 -8.80 7.79
CA ARG A 191 -12.85 -8.29 7.51
C ARG A 191 -11.93 -9.47 7.27
N ALA A 192 -11.39 -9.56 6.07
CA ALA A 192 -10.44 -10.59 5.69
C ALA A 192 -9.04 -10.00 5.51
N GLY A 193 -8.01 -10.75 5.90
CA GLY A 193 -6.62 -10.33 5.79
C GLY A 193 -5.64 -11.49 5.89
N ILE A 194 -4.36 -11.19 5.72
CA ILE A 194 -3.28 -12.17 5.86
C ILE A 194 -2.41 -11.74 7.03
N ALA A 195 -2.30 -12.59 8.04
CA ALA A 195 -1.30 -12.46 9.08
C ALA A 195 -0.02 -13.16 8.58
N ALA A 196 1.03 -12.37 8.40
CA ALA A 196 2.35 -12.84 8.01
C ALA A 196 3.27 -12.85 9.23
N VAL A 197 3.76 -14.03 9.59
CA VAL A 197 4.67 -14.21 10.72
C VAL A 197 6.07 -14.39 10.17
N ASN A 198 6.95 -13.43 10.42
CA ASN A 198 8.36 -13.54 10.07
C ASN A 198 9.01 -14.65 10.89
N ALA A 199 9.45 -15.71 10.22
CA ALA A 199 9.97 -16.89 10.88
C ALA A 199 11.41 -16.71 11.41
N LEU A 200 12.08 -15.59 11.11
CA LEU A 200 13.39 -15.25 11.64
C LEU A 200 13.29 -14.39 12.91
N THR A 201 12.37 -13.43 12.93
CA THR A 201 12.26 -12.41 13.99
C THR A 201 11.10 -12.64 14.95
N SER A 202 10.17 -13.54 14.62
CA SER A 202 8.89 -13.72 15.33
C SER A 202 8.00 -12.47 15.32
N HIS A 203 8.28 -11.52 14.42
CA HIS A 203 7.40 -10.37 14.20
C HIS A 203 6.17 -10.80 13.40
N VAL A 204 5.00 -10.28 13.77
CA VAL A 204 3.74 -10.55 13.06
C VAL A 204 3.21 -9.24 12.53
N GLU A 205 2.92 -9.21 11.23
CA GLU A 205 2.34 -8.08 10.54
C GLU A 205 1.14 -8.52 9.69
N THR A 206 0.28 -7.57 9.32
CA THR A 206 -0.84 -7.82 8.42
C THR A 206 -0.48 -7.39 7.00
N TRP A 207 -0.56 -8.33 6.06
CA TRP A 207 -0.37 -8.07 4.65
C TRP A 207 -1.70 -7.78 3.97
N ARG A 208 -1.66 -6.84 3.02
CA ARG A 208 -2.78 -6.61 2.10
C ARG A 208 -2.80 -7.71 1.04
N TRP A 209 -3.99 -7.97 0.51
CA TRP A 209 -4.21 -8.89 -0.61
C TRP A 209 -3.54 -8.36 -1.89
N GLY A 210 -3.12 -9.25 -2.79
CA GLY A 210 -2.67 -8.88 -4.15
C GLY A 210 -1.20 -9.14 -4.48
N PHE A 211 -0.44 -9.86 -3.63
CA PHE A 211 0.90 -10.30 -4.00
C PHE A 211 0.86 -11.55 -4.89
N GLU A 212 1.68 -11.55 -5.93
CA GLU A 212 1.87 -12.70 -6.82
C GLU A 212 2.90 -13.66 -6.19
N LEU A 213 2.63 -14.96 -6.25
CA LEU A 213 3.55 -16.00 -5.81
C LEU A 213 4.14 -16.70 -7.04
N VAL A 214 5.44 -16.91 -7.02
CA VAL A 214 6.21 -17.63 -8.04
C VAL A 214 6.99 -18.78 -7.38
N ASP A 215 7.30 -19.81 -8.17
CA ASP A 215 8.02 -20.99 -7.66
C ASP A 215 9.55 -20.79 -7.66
N SER A 216 10.05 -19.82 -8.42
CA SER A 216 11.48 -19.50 -8.52
C SER A 216 11.71 -18.05 -8.97
N ILE A 217 12.89 -17.52 -8.67
CA ILE A 217 13.35 -16.22 -9.16
C ILE A 217 14.72 -16.35 -9.85
N ASP A 218 14.88 -15.71 -11.00
CA ASP A 218 16.12 -15.71 -11.80
C ASP A 218 17.10 -14.62 -11.36
N LEU A 219 17.21 -14.40 -10.05
CA LEU A 219 18.12 -13.44 -9.44
C LEU A 219 19.06 -14.18 -8.48
N PRO A 220 20.36 -13.83 -8.42
CA PRO A 220 21.24 -14.38 -7.38
C PRO A 220 20.72 -14.01 -5.99
N HIS A 221 20.40 -15.01 -5.18
CA HIS A 221 19.84 -14.82 -3.85
C HIS A 221 20.38 -15.85 -2.87
N SER A 222 20.31 -15.51 -1.59
CA SER A 222 20.50 -16.46 -0.50
C SER A 222 19.17 -16.77 0.17
N LYS A 223 19.03 -17.99 0.69
CA LYS A 223 17.82 -18.44 1.36
C LYS A 223 18.06 -18.51 2.86
N ARG A 224 17.13 -17.97 3.64
CA ARG A 224 17.16 -18.05 5.10
C ARG A 224 16.26 -19.17 5.59
N GLU A 225 16.73 -19.94 6.56
CA GLU A 225 15.95 -21.00 7.17
C GLU A 225 15.08 -20.46 8.32
N PRO A 226 13.84 -20.93 8.48
CA PRO A 226 12.95 -20.49 9.56
C PRO A 226 13.56 -20.86 10.92
N LYS A 227 13.52 -19.91 11.88
CA LYS A 227 13.98 -20.12 13.27
C LYS A 227 12.87 -20.56 14.21
N ILE A 228 11.61 -20.42 13.78
CA ILE A 228 10.43 -20.88 14.49
C ILE A 228 9.71 -21.94 13.67
N ASP A 229 9.02 -22.82 14.36
CA ASP A 229 8.12 -23.78 13.74
C ASP A 229 6.75 -23.15 13.42
N PHE A 230 5.97 -23.92 12.67
CA PHE A 230 4.63 -23.55 12.27
C PHE A 230 3.66 -23.40 13.45
N GLU A 231 3.79 -24.23 14.50
CA GLU A 231 2.89 -24.19 15.65
C GLU A 231 3.04 -22.89 16.44
N LYS A 232 4.29 -22.48 16.71
CA LYS A 232 4.61 -21.21 17.34
C LYS A 232 4.15 -20.03 16.47
N ALA A 233 4.38 -20.10 15.16
CA ALA A 233 3.89 -19.06 14.25
C ALA A 233 2.37 -18.94 14.28
N ARG A 234 1.66 -20.08 14.29
CA ARG A 234 0.20 -20.13 14.39
C ARG A 234 -0.29 -19.51 15.69
N GLN A 235 0.37 -19.79 16.82
CA GLN A 235 0.01 -19.18 18.10
C GLN A 235 0.13 -17.64 18.04
N MET A 236 1.24 -17.12 17.51
CA MET A 236 1.46 -15.68 17.41
C MET A 236 0.46 -14.99 16.46
N ALA A 237 0.09 -15.63 15.35
CA ALA A 237 -0.96 -15.13 14.47
C ALA A 237 -2.32 -15.07 15.18
N ASN A 238 -2.70 -16.12 15.92
CA ASN A 238 -3.93 -16.12 16.71
C ASN A 238 -3.94 -14.98 17.74
N ASP A 239 -2.82 -14.77 18.45
CA ASP A 239 -2.71 -13.73 19.47
C ASP A 239 -2.87 -12.32 18.88
N LEU A 240 -2.26 -12.04 17.72
CA LEU A 240 -2.40 -10.77 17.02
C LEU A 240 -3.86 -10.54 16.58
N ILE A 241 -4.46 -11.53 15.92
CA ILE A 241 -5.82 -11.42 15.38
C ILE A 241 -6.84 -11.28 16.52
N ALA A 242 -6.65 -12.01 17.62
CA ALA A 242 -7.48 -11.88 18.81
C ALA A 242 -7.34 -10.50 19.46
N LYS A 243 -6.15 -9.88 19.41
CA LYS A 243 -5.92 -8.51 19.89
C LYS A 243 -6.60 -7.47 19.00
N GLU A 244 -6.48 -7.57 17.68
CA GLU A 244 -7.18 -6.71 16.73
C GLU A 244 -8.71 -6.82 16.89
N TYR A 245 -9.23 -8.04 17.05
CA TYR A 245 -10.65 -8.27 17.31
C TYR A 245 -11.11 -7.60 18.62
N LYS A 246 -10.35 -7.75 19.72
CA LYS A 246 -10.67 -7.10 21.00
C LYS A 246 -10.64 -5.57 20.90
N ALA A 247 -9.68 -5.00 20.18
CA ALA A 247 -9.57 -3.55 20.00
C ALA A 247 -10.78 -2.98 19.24
N HIS A 248 -11.37 -3.74 18.30
CA HIS A 248 -12.55 -3.30 17.56
C HIS A 248 -13.87 -3.34 18.35
N VAL A 249 -13.91 -4.03 19.50
CA VAL A 249 -15.11 -4.09 20.37
C VAL A 249 -15.12 -2.96 21.42
N GLU A 250 -14.00 -2.26 21.61
CA GLU A 250 -13.92 -1.10 22.53
C GLU A 250 -14.36 0.18 21.82
N THR A 251 -15.67 0.42 21.75
CA THR A 251 -16.21 1.73 21.34
C THR A 251 -16.10 2.71 22.50
N VAL A 252 -15.18 3.68 22.42
CA VAL A 252 -15.14 4.82 23.35
C VAL A 252 -16.20 5.83 22.92
N ARG A 253 -17.21 6.04 23.75
CA ARG A 253 -18.17 7.14 23.60
C ARG A 253 -17.81 8.24 24.59
N ASP A 254 -17.36 9.36 24.05
CA ASP A 254 -17.07 10.55 24.85
C ASP A 254 -18.36 11.38 25.02
N PHE A 255 -18.76 11.61 26.28
CA PHE A 255 -19.90 12.44 26.65
C PHE A 255 -19.43 13.63 27.51
N GLY A 256 -18.43 14.38 27.04
CA GLY A 256 -18.13 15.77 27.42
C GLY A 256 -17.64 16.04 28.85
N HIS A 257 -18.03 15.23 29.84
CA HIS A 257 -17.63 15.33 31.24
C HIS A 257 -17.45 13.97 31.93
N SER A 258 -17.52 12.86 31.20
CA SER A 258 -17.17 11.53 31.70
C SER A 258 -16.80 10.57 30.55
N GLU A 259 -15.62 9.96 30.63
CA GLU A 259 -15.26 8.80 29.81
C GLU A 259 -15.94 7.57 30.39
N ILE A 260 -16.98 7.06 29.72
CA ILE A 260 -17.57 5.76 30.07
C ILE A 260 -16.96 4.73 29.12
N ILE A 261 -16.01 3.96 29.63
CA ILE A 261 -15.47 2.77 28.95
C ILE A 261 -16.54 1.68 29.02
N GLU A 262 -17.41 1.63 28.01
CA GLU A 262 -18.39 0.55 27.88
C GLU A 262 -17.68 -0.71 27.39
N ARG A 263 -17.14 -1.51 28.33
CA ARG A 263 -16.66 -2.87 28.04
C ARG A 263 -17.85 -3.77 27.73
N LYS A 264 -18.32 -3.75 26.49
CA LYS A 264 -19.18 -4.83 25.99
C LYS A 264 -18.35 -6.11 25.93
N LYS A 265 -18.82 -7.16 26.63
CA LYS A 265 -18.31 -8.52 26.38
C LYS A 265 -18.56 -8.81 24.91
N ALA A 266 -17.49 -8.99 24.15
CA ALA A 266 -17.55 -9.38 22.76
C ALA A 266 -18.55 -10.52 22.60
N GLY A 267 -19.58 -10.32 21.77
CA GLY A 267 -20.35 -11.43 21.24
C GLY A 267 -19.40 -12.43 20.59
N LYS A 268 -19.83 -13.68 20.49
CA LYS A 268 -19.11 -14.72 19.76
C LYS A 268 -19.11 -14.40 18.25
N GLY A 269 -18.39 -13.37 17.82
CA GLY A 269 -17.96 -13.25 16.44
C GLY A 269 -16.98 -14.38 16.15
N SER A 270 -17.22 -15.12 15.07
CA SER A 270 -16.31 -16.18 14.65
C SER A 270 -15.05 -15.55 14.07
N VAL A 271 -13.91 -16.07 14.50
CA VAL A 271 -12.61 -15.81 13.89
C VAL A 271 -12.19 -17.11 13.21
N THR A 272 -12.14 -17.10 11.88
CA THR A 272 -11.66 -18.24 11.10
C THR A 272 -10.24 -17.94 10.66
N ILE A 273 -9.30 -18.84 10.98
CA ILE A 273 -7.89 -18.70 10.61
C ILE A 273 -7.46 -19.96 9.85
N GLU A 274 -7.13 -19.78 8.58
CA GLU A 274 -6.68 -20.82 7.68
C GLU A 274 -5.17 -20.70 7.42
N PRO A 275 -4.39 -21.76 7.65
CA PRO A 275 -2.98 -21.73 7.32
C PRO A 275 -2.78 -21.80 5.80
N LYS A 276 -1.85 -20.99 5.27
CA LYS A 276 -1.45 -20.99 3.86
C LYS A 276 -0.03 -21.52 3.64
N GLY A 277 0.70 -21.81 4.72
CA GLY A 277 2.02 -22.45 4.68
C GLY A 277 3.17 -21.46 4.74
N LEU A 278 4.36 -21.96 4.40
CA LEU A 278 5.60 -21.20 4.38
C LEU A 278 5.76 -20.50 3.03
N VAL A 279 6.01 -19.20 3.06
CA VAL A 279 6.28 -18.36 1.88
C VAL A 279 7.56 -17.58 2.12
N TYR A 280 8.35 -17.37 1.07
CA TYR A 280 9.57 -16.58 1.11
C TYR A 280 9.32 -15.18 0.57
N LEU A 281 9.63 -14.18 1.39
CA LEU A 281 9.63 -12.79 0.99
C LEU A 281 11.05 -12.40 0.53
N PRO A 282 11.25 -12.01 -0.74
CA PRO A 282 12.54 -11.51 -1.18
C PRO A 282 12.77 -10.09 -0.65
N VAL A 283 13.89 -9.90 0.05
CA VAL A 283 14.31 -8.61 0.60
C VAL A 283 15.74 -8.29 0.18
N TRP A 284 15.98 -7.04 -0.19
CA TRP A 284 17.32 -6.55 -0.45
C TRP A 284 17.97 -6.07 0.85
N CYS A 285 19.02 -6.76 1.26
CA CYS A 285 19.92 -6.32 2.30
C CYS A 285 20.98 -5.43 1.68
N VAL A 286 21.02 -4.16 2.07
CA VAL A 286 21.98 -3.20 1.56
C VAL A 286 22.88 -2.72 2.69
N GLU A 287 24.18 -2.82 2.50
CA GLU A 287 25.17 -2.21 3.39
C GLU A 287 25.77 -0.97 2.71
N GLY A 288 25.86 0.12 3.45
CA GLY A 288 26.39 1.39 3.02
C GLY A 288 27.31 2.03 4.06
N THR A 289 27.97 3.11 3.67
CA THR A 289 28.92 3.82 4.55
C THR A 289 28.23 4.48 5.74
N ARG A 290 26.94 4.82 5.61
CA ARG A 290 26.15 5.44 6.68
C ARG A 290 25.31 4.45 7.46
N GLY A 291 25.31 3.16 7.12
CA GLY A 291 24.41 2.20 7.75
C GLY A 291 24.02 1.03 6.88
N ALA A 292 23.00 0.30 7.30
CA ALA A 292 22.38 -0.77 6.54
C ALA A 292 20.87 -0.53 6.39
N MET A 293 20.31 -0.98 5.27
CA MET A 293 18.85 -0.99 5.05
C MET A 293 18.39 -2.37 4.57
N ILE A 294 17.13 -2.69 4.87
CA ILE A 294 16.44 -3.86 4.32
C ILE A 294 15.23 -3.35 3.54
N VAL A 295 15.17 -3.67 2.25
CA VAL A 295 14.08 -3.23 1.36
C VAL A 295 13.26 -4.43 0.92
N ASN A 296 11.94 -4.36 1.05
CA ASN A 296 11.03 -5.35 0.49
C ASN A 296 11.10 -5.27 -1.04
N SER A 297 11.56 -6.33 -1.71
CA SER A 297 11.71 -6.29 -3.18
C SER A 297 10.37 -6.39 -3.93
N SER A 298 9.27 -6.74 -3.26
CA SER A 298 7.93 -6.78 -3.88
C SER A 298 7.21 -5.44 -3.85
N SER A 299 7.48 -4.61 -2.83
CA SER A 299 6.77 -3.33 -2.61
C SER A 299 7.67 -2.09 -2.58
N GLY A 300 8.99 -2.25 -2.50
CA GLY A 300 9.93 -1.14 -2.34
C GLY A 300 9.95 -0.53 -0.94
N LYS A 301 9.10 -1.00 -0.02
CA LYS A 301 9.05 -0.51 1.37
C LYS A 301 10.35 -0.84 2.10
N ILE A 302 10.93 0.16 2.77
CA ILE A 302 12.05 -0.06 3.67
C ILE A 302 11.52 -0.70 4.96
N ILE A 303 11.95 -1.93 5.22
CA ILE A 303 11.56 -2.75 6.38
C ILE A 303 12.38 -2.35 7.62
N SER A 304 13.65 -1.99 7.41
CA SER A 304 14.54 -1.61 8.51
C SER A 304 15.69 -0.74 8.02
N GLU A 305 16.11 0.21 8.84
CA GLU A 305 17.31 1.04 8.66
C GLU A 305 18.13 1.08 9.95
N HIS A 306 19.45 0.95 9.81
CA HIS A 306 20.41 1.06 10.92
C HIS A 306 21.52 2.02 10.51
N MET A 307 21.52 3.23 11.08
CA MET A 307 22.52 4.26 10.74
C MET A 307 23.75 4.19 11.66
N HIS A 308 24.95 4.26 11.08
CA HIS A 308 26.20 4.37 11.81
C HIS A 308 26.51 5.84 12.14
N GLY A 309 26.21 6.25 13.37
CA GLY A 309 26.71 7.52 13.92
C GLY A 309 25.63 8.56 14.21
N GLY A 310 24.98 8.39 15.36
CA GLY A 310 24.29 9.46 16.09
C GLY A 310 24.37 9.13 17.57
N GLY A 311 25.29 9.77 18.28
CA GLY A 311 25.28 9.72 19.74
C GLY A 311 23.93 10.25 20.25
N ASN A 312 23.36 9.50 21.19
CA ASN A 312 22.05 9.64 21.84
C ASN A 312 20.86 8.95 21.16
N SER A 313 20.34 7.99 21.94
CA SER A 313 18.99 7.41 21.87
C SER A 313 18.73 6.46 20.71
N ALA A 314 18.94 5.18 20.99
CA ALA A 314 18.34 4.09 20.25
C ALA A 314 16.81 4.21 20.31
N GLU A 315 16.20 4.81 19.29
CA GLU A 315 14.82 4.55 18.93
C GLU A 315 14.81 3.78 17.63
N THR A 316 14.64 2.46 17.75
CA THR A 316 14.26 1.59 16.65
C THR A 316 12.90 2.08 16.14
N ARG A 317 12.88 2.87 15.06
CA ARG A 317 11.63 3.16 14.35
C ARG A 317 11.23 1.92 13.57
N GLN A 318 10.31 1.15 14.14
CA GLN A 318 9.53 0.14 13.41
C GLN A 318 8.43 0.89 12.65
N GLY A 319 8.38 0.73 11.33
CA GLY A 319 7.33 1.24 10.45
C GLY A 319 6.60 0.12 9.72
#